data_AF-A0A9P8LGF3-F1
#
_entry.id   AF-A0A9P8LGF3-F1
#
_cell.length_a   1.000
_cell.length_b   1.000
_cell.length_c   1.000
_cell.angle_alpha   90.00
_cell.angle_beta   90.00
_cell.angle_gamma   90.00
#
_symmetry.space_group_name_H-M   'P 1'
#
loop_
_entity.id
_entity.type
_entity.pdbx_description
1 polymer ?
#
loop_
_entity_poly.entity_id
_entity_poly.type
_entity_poly.pdbx_seq_one_letter_code
_entity_poly.pdbx_strand_id
1 'polypeptide(L)'
;MHTAIARETMLDPRFTDSRIGIHRALKPGGYIELTDHDLYPVCIDDTLKPDSPLLSFCDHMVAAGGKMGLDFLVPRDFKNILQDAGYENVTEVTKVCPLNTWPKDQRLKQIGLFQREQALDGLSGIGMGLFTRGLGWSPEEVELFNIEVSSTYHWYSTLIEAEDPWTK
;
A
#
# COMPACT_ATOMS: atom_id res chain seq x y z
N MET A 1 -2.61 -4.59 -3.92
CA MET A 1 -3.45 -3.37 -3.86
C MET A 1 -4.76 -3.77 -3.22
N HIS A 2 -5.08 -3.16 -2.08
CA HIS A 2 -6.30 -3.40 -1.34
C HIS A 2 -7.31 -2.33 -1.70
N THR A 3 -8.52 -2.76 -2.04
CA THR A 3 -9.64 -1.89 -2.36
C THR A 3 -10.84 -2.33 -1.54
N ALA A 4 -11.41 -1.43 -0.74
CA ALA A 4 -12.67 -1.63 -0.05
C ALA A 4 -13.70 -0.61 -0.54
N ILE A 5 -14.83 -1.11 -1.06
CA ILE A 5 -15.95 -0.30 -1.54
C ILE A 5 -17.11 -0.51 -0.58
N ALA A 6 -17.71 0.56 -0.10
CA ALA A 6 -18.85 0.50 0.79
C ALA A 6 -19.94 1.50 0.39
N ARG A 7 -21.18 1.17 0.76
CA ARG A 7 -22.34 2.04 0.54
C ARG A 7 -22.70 2.74 1.84
N GLU A 8 -22.91 4.04 1.76
CA GLU A 8 -23.47 4.85 2.84
C GLU A 8 -24.96 4.50 2.99
N THR A 9 -25.37 4.31 4.24
CA THR A 9 -26.79 4.27 4.63
C THR A 9 -27.07 5.36 5.66
N MET A 10 -28.35 5.70 5.75
CA MET A 10 -28.89 6.85 6.49
C MET A 10 -28.17 7.05 7.84
N LEU A 11 -27.50 8.20 7.96
CA LEU A 11 -26.77 8.65 9.16
C LEU A 11 -27.60 8.41 10.43
N ASP A 12 -27.23 7.40 11.22
CA ASP A 12 -27.58 7.37 12.62
C ASP A 12 -26.64 8.34 13.35
N PRO A 13 -27.16 9.42 13.97
CA PRO A 13 -26.37 10.47 14.61
C PRO A 13 -25.39 9.96 15.68
N ARG A 14 -25.59 8.74 16.17
CA ARG A 14 -24.74 8.08 17.17
C ARG A 14 -23.38 7.63 16.63
N PHE A 15 -23.20 7.52 15.31
CA PHE A 15 -21.94 7.09 14.67
C PHE A 15 -21.13 8.24 14.06
N THR A 16 -21.42 9.49 14.46
CA THR A 16 -20.71 10.69 13.98
C THR A 16 -19.29 10.86 14.54
N ASP A 17 -18.83 9.95 15.38
CA ASP A 17 -17.49 9.92 15.99
C ASP A 17 -16.53 8.92 15.28
N SER A 18 -16.80 8.56 14.03
CA SER A 18 -15.92 7.67 13.28
C SER A 18 -14.65 8.42 12.84
N ARG A 19 -13.50 7.73 12.91
CA ARG A 19 -12.16 8.24 12.52
C ARG A 19 -12.08 8.73 11.06
N ILE A 20 -13.12 8.50 10.25
CA ILE A 20 -13.24 8.92 8.87
C ILE A 20 -14.32 10.01 8.78
N GLY A 21 -13.91 11.27 8.78
CA GLY A 21 -14.82 12.43 8.64
C GLY A 21 -15.54 12.57 7.29
N ILE A 22 -15.46 11.55 6.42
CA ILE A 22 -16.01 11.53 5.05
C ILE A 22 -17.53 11.38 5.04
N HIS A 23 -18.17 10.93 6.12
CA HIS A 23 -19.63 10.85 6.22
C HIS A 23 -20.36 12.16 5.89
N ARG A 24 -19.74 13.31 6.17
CA ARG A 24 -20.31 14.63 5.84
C ARG A 24 -20.25 15.00 4.36
N ALA A 25 -19.44 14.29 3.57
CA ALA A 25 -19.24 14.54 2.16
C ALA A 25 -20.13 13.66 1.25
N LEU A 26 -20.80 12.66 1.81
CA LEU A 26 -21.67 11.75 1.05
C LEU A 26 -23.14 12.10 1.24
N LYS A 27 -23.91 11.98 0.16
CA LYS A 27 -25.37 12.01 0.24
C LYS A 27 -25.87 10.65 0.73
N PRO A 28 -27.06 10.60 1.37
CA PRO A 28 -27.74 9.34 1.68
C PRO A 28 -27.75 8.37 0.50
N GLY A 29 -27.24 7.15 0.68
CA GLY A 29 -27.13 6.11 -0.35
C GLY A 29 -25.89 6.19 -1.25
N GLY A 30 -24.95 7.10 -0.98
CA GLY A 30 -23.69 7.26 -1.72
C GLY A 30 -22.71 6.10 -1.54
N TYR A 31 -21.60 6.11 -2.28
CA TYR A 31 -20.54 5.10 -2.15
C TYR A 31 -19.22 5.74 -1.76
N ILE A 32 -18.42 5.01 -0.98
CA ILE A 32 -17.03 5.31 -0.69
C ILE A 32 -16.16 4.16 -1.18
N GLU A 33 -14.99 4.50 -1.71
CA GLU A 33 -13.95 3.55 -2.07
C GLU A 33 -12.65 3.97 -1.39
N LEU A 34 -12.07 3.06 -0.60
CA LEU A 34 -10.72 3.18 -0.05
C LEU A 34 -9.82 2.24 -0.84
N THR A 35 -8.83 2.79 -1.55
CA THR A 35 -7.88 2.02 -2.35
C THR A 35 -6.47 2.45 -2.03
N ASP A 36 -5.62 1.47 -1.68
CA ASP A 36 -4.21 1.71 -1.43
C ASP A 36 -3.38 0.43 -1.65
N HIS A 37 -2.06 0.54 -1.66
CA HIS A 37 -1.14 -0.58 -1.79
C HIS A 37 -0.85 -1.20 -0.42
N ASP A 38 -0.72 -2.53 -0.40
CA ASP A 38 -0.03 -3.15 0.74
C ASP A 38 1.43 -2.72 0.69
N LEU A 39 1.98 -2.31 1.84
CA LEU A 39 3.37 -1.91 1.93
C LEU A 39 4.31 -3.09 1.62
N TYR A 40 3.94 -4.30 2.07
CA TYR A 40 4.83 -5.45 1.93
C TYR A 40 4.63 -6.12 0.57
N PRO A 41 5.71 -6.23 -0.23
CA PRO A 41 5.65 -6.97 -1.48
C PRO A 41 5.38 -8.46 -1.20
N VAL A 42 4.52 -9.06 -2.01
CA VAL A 42 4.29 -10.51 -2.01
C VAL A 42 5.00 -11.10 -3.21
N CYS A 43 5.75 -12.17 -2.96
CA CYS A 43 6.49 -12.91 -3.96
C CYS A 43 6.01 -14.36 -3.93
N ILE A 44 5.71 -14.91 -5.12
CA ILE A 44 5.08 -16.24 -5.26
C ILE A 44 6.12 -17.27 -5.73
N ASP A 45 7.29 -16.82 -6.17
CA ASP A 45 8.38 -17.64 -6.69
C ASP A 45 9.60 -17.75 -5.75
N ASP A 46 9.42 -17.42 -4.46
CA ASP A 46 10.46 -17.43 -3.41
C ASP A 46 11.73 -16.61 -3.74
N THR A 47 11.68 -15.76 -4.77
CA THR A 47 12.82 -14.94 -5.16
C THR A 47 13.10 -13.83 -4.16
N LEU A 48 12.07 -13.31 -3.49
CA LEU A 48 12.22 -12.35 -2.40
C LEU A 48 12.67 -13.07 -1.13
N LYS A 49 13.96 -12.94 -0.85
CA LYS A 49 14.54 -13.53 0.36
C LYS A 49 14.11 -12.78 1.62
N PRO A 50 14.00 -13.47 2.77
CA PRO A 50 13.67 -12.83 4.05
C PRO A 50 14.65 -11.72 4.48
N ASP A 51 15.91 -11.79 4.04
CA ASP A 51 16.96 -10.81 4.30
C ASP A 51 17.03 -9.70 3.23
N SER A 52 16.02 -9.60 2.36
CA SER A 52 15.99 -8.60 1.29
C SER A 52 16.01 -7.17 1.85
N PRO A 53 16.90 -6.29 1.34
CA PRO A 53 16.90 -4.87 1.71
C PRO A 53 15.55 -4.18 1.50
N LEU A 54 14.75 -4.65 0.53
CA LEU A 54 13.40 -4.15 0.30
C LEU A 54 12.45 -4.43 1.48
N LEU A 55 12.53 -5.62 2.07
CA LEU A 55 11.73 -5.95 3.26
C LEU A 55 12.18 -5.13 4.46
N SER A 56 13.49 -4.97 4.64
CA SER A 56 14.05 -4.07 5.64
C SER A 56 13.54 -2.63 5.44
N PHE A 57 13.45 -2.14 4.20
CA PHE A 57 12.91 -0.81 3.93
C PHE A 57 11.45 -0.68 4.37
N CYS A 58 10.62 -1.69 4.11
CA CYS A 58 9.23 -1.76 4.61
C CYS A 58 9.17 -1.73 6.14
N ASP A 59 10.02 -2.52 6.82
CA ASP A 59 10.08 -2.55 8.29
C ASP A 59 10.43 -1.17 8.87
N HIS A 60 11.43 -0.50 8.28
CA HIS A 60 11.83 0.84 8.68
C HIS A 60 10.73 1.87 8.43
N MET A 61 9.97 1.75 7.32
CA MET A 61 8.81 2.59 7.07
C MET A 61 7.72 2.42 8.13
N VAL A 62 7.41 1.18 8.53
CA VAL A 62 6.43 0.92 9.61
C VAL A 62 6.92 1.51 10.93
N ALA A 63 8.18 1.28 11.30
CA ALA A 63 8.75 1.80 12.54
C ALA A 63 8.80 3.33 12.58
N ALA A 64 9.22 3.97 11.48
CA ALA A 64 9.26 5.42 11.35
C ALA A 64 7.86 6.03 11.37
N GLY A 65 6.94 5.45 10.58
CA GLY A 65 5.55 5.85 10.49
C GLY A 65 4.86 5.81 11.85
N GLY A 66 5.01 4.71 12.60
CA GLY A 66 4.41 4.56 13.92
C GLY A 66 4.85 5.65 14.90
N LYS A 67 6.11 6.08 14.88
CA LYS A 67 6.62 7.20 15.69
C LYS A 67 6.05 8.56 15.26
N MET A 68 5.61 8.67 14.01
CA MET A 68 5.02 9.87 13.43
C MET A 68 3.48 9.84 13.40
N GLY A 69 2.85 8.80 13.97
CA GLY A 69 1.40 8.62 13.96
C GLY A 69 0.82 8.19 12.61
N LEU A 70 1.64 7.61 11.73
CA LEU A 70 1.23 7.04 10.45
C LEU A 70 1.16 5.51 10.55
N ASP A 71 0.10 4.94 9.98
CA ASP A 71 -0.07 3.49 9.85
C ASP A 71 -0.04 3.09 8.36
N PHE A 72 1.07 2.52 7.92
CA PHE A 72 1.22 2.03 6.54
C PHE A 72 0.57 0.66 6.30
N LEU A 73 0.09 -0.01 7.36
CA LEU A 73 -0.62 -1.28 7.26
C LEU A 73 -2.15 -1.12 7.27
N VAL A 74 -2.64 0.12 7.42
CA VAL A 74 -4.06 0.47 7.38
C VAL A 74 -4.84 -0.11 6.19
N PRO A 75 -4.27 -0.30 4.98
CA PRO A 75 -5.05 -0.83 3.85
C PRO A 75 -5.58 -2.24 4.09
N ARG A 76 -4.94 -3.01 4.97
CA ARG A 76 -5.38 -4.36 5.36
C ARG A 76 -6.62 -4.35 6.27
N ASP A 77 -6.98 -3.19 6.80
CA ASP A 77 -8.07 -3.01 7.76
C ASP A 77 -9.22 -2.18 7.18
N PHE A 78 -9.13 -1.74 5.92
CA PHE A 78 -10.13 -0.87 5.30
C PHE A 78 -11.56 -1.41 5.42
N LYS A 79 -11.74 -2.72 5.27
CA LYS A 79 -13.06 -3.34 5.44
C LYS A 79 -13.62 -3.14 6.85
N ASN A 80 -12.83 -3.47 7.87
CA ASN A 80 -13.26 -3.34 9.26
C ASN A 80 -13.47 -1.87 9.62
N ILE A 81 -12.58 -0.98 9.17
CA ILE A 81 -12.69 0.47 9.36
C ILE A 81 -14.03 1.00 8.80
N LEU A 82 -14.43 0.56 7.61
CA LEU A 82 -15.71 0.95 7.01
C LEU A 82 -16.90 0.34 7.78
N GLN A 83 -16.81 -0.90 8.24
CA GLN A 83 -17.86 -1.55 9.03
C GLN A 83 -18.04 -0.89 10.41
N ASP A 84 -16.96 -0.60 11.11
CA ASP A 84 -16.95 0.08 12.41
C ASP A 84 -17.47 1.52 12.31
N ALA A 85 -17.27 2.16 11.16
CA ALA A 85 -17.83 3.45 10.82
C ALA A 85 -19.32 3.39 10.44
N GLY A 86 -19.94 2.22 10.42
CA GLY A 86 -21.37 2.03 10.16
C GLY A 86 -21.74 1.99 8.68
N TYR A 87 -20.78 1.83 7.76
CA TYR A 87 -21.10 1.60 6.36
C TYR A 87 -21.64 0.18 6.14
N GLU A 88 -22.57 0.04 5.21
CA GLU A 88 -23.18 -1.24 4.84
C GLU A 88 -22.68 -1.73 3.47
N ASN A 89 -22.89 -3.02 3.19
CA ASN A 89 -22.50 -3.67 1.93
C ASN A 89 -21.01 -3.51 1.60
N VAL A 90 -20.14 -3.51 2.63
CA VAL A 90 -18.70 -3.38 2.47
C VAL A 90 -18.14 -4.61 1.71
N THR A 91 -17.58 -4.36 0.54
CA THR A 91 -16.92 -5.36 -0.30
C THR A 91 -15.43 -5.05 -0.37
N GLU A 92 -14.60 -6.05 -0.15
CA GLU A 92 -13.14 -5.93 -0.23
C GLU A 92 -12.62 -6.77 -1.39
N VAL A 93 -11.70 -6.19 -2.16
CA VAL A 93 -11.05 -6.82 -3.30
C VAL A 93 -9.55 -6.53 -3.21
N THR A 94 -8.75 -7.59 -3.26
CA THR A 94 -7.29 -7.46 -3.41
C THR A 94 -6.91 -7.74 -4.85
N LYS A 95 -6.15 -6.82 -5.45
CA LYS A 95 -5.61 -6.95 -6.81
C LYS A 95 -4.09 -7.03 -6.80
N VAL A 96 -3.55 -7.85 -7.70
CA VAL A 96 -2.11 -7.94 -7.95
C VAL A 96 -1.66 -6.67 -8.67
N CYS A 97 -0.64 -6.01 -8.11
CA CYS A 97 0.03 -4.87 -8.74
C CYS A 97 1.50 -5.26 -8.96
N PRO A 98 1.97 -5.43 -10.21
CA PRO A 98 3.36 -5.75 -10.49
C PRO A 98 4.30 -4.64 -10.00
N LEU A 99 5.50 -5.00 -9.55
CA LEU A 99 6.53 -4.04 -9.11
C LEU A 99 7.60 -3.79 -10.18
N ASN A 100 7.45 -4.38 -11.36
CA ASN A 100 8.39 -4.37 -12.47
C ASN A 100 7.76 -4.94 -13.76
N THR A 101 8.54 -4.98 -14.84
CA THR A 101 8.06 -5.22 -16.21
C THR A 101 7.98 -6.69 -16.62
N TRP A 102 8.02 -7.64 -15.70
CA TRP A 102 7.88 -9.07 -16.03
C TRP A 102 6.56 -9.48 -16.68
N PRO A 103 5.38 -8.83 -16.44
CA PRO A 103 4.14 -9.33 -17.01
C PRO A 103 4.21 -9.42 -18.53
N LYS A 104 3.70 -10.52 -19.09
CA LYS A 104 3.57 -10.69 -20.54
C LYS A 104 2.48 -9.77 -21.09
N ASP A 105 1.41 -9.59 -20.31
CA ASP A 105 0.35 -8.63 -20.61
C ASP A 105 0.91 -7.20 -20.68
N GLN A 106 0.59 -6.50 -21.76
CA GLN A 106 1.15 -5.18 -22.04
C GLN A 106 0.70 -4.12 -21.04
N ARG A 107 -0.55 -4.21 -20.56
CA ARG A 107 -1.09 -3.27 -19.58
C ARG A 107 -0.43 -3.47 -18.22
N LEU A 108 -0.34 -4.72 -17.75
CA LEU A 108 0.33 -5.05 -16.49
C LEU A 108 1.82 -4.70 -16.52
N LYS A 109 2.48 -4.88 -17.68
CA LYS A 109 3.87 -4.45 -17.88
C LYS A 109 4.03 -2.93 -17.72
N GLN A 110 3.12 -2.14 -18.28
CA GLN A 110 3.15 -0.67 -18.10
C GLN A 110 2.89 -0.28 -16.65
N ILE A 111 1.91 -0.91 -15.98
CA ILE A 111 1.64 -0.67 -14.55
C ILE A 111 2.90 -0.97 -13.72
N GLY A 112 3.54 -2.12 -13.97
CA GLY A 112 4.75 -2.51 -13.27
C GLY A 112 5.94 -1.58 -13.52
N LEU A 113 6.05 -1.02 -14.73
CA LEU A 113 7.04 0.02 -15.02
C LEU A 113 6.79 1.26 -14.14
N PHE A 114 5.56 1.78 -14.15
CA PHE A 114 5.23 2.97 -13.35
C PHE A 114 5.37 2.73 -11.86
N GLN A 115 5.04 1.54 -11.37
CA GLN A 115 5.20 1.19 -9.96
C GLN A 115 6.67 1.12 -9.56
N ARG A 116 7.52 0.55 -10.43
CA ARG A 116 8.97 0.50 -10.21
C ARG A 116 9.57 1.89 -10.13
N GLU A 117 9.27 2.76 -11.09
CA GLU A 117 9.80 4.13 -11.11
C GLU A 117 9.30 4.94 -9.90
N GLN A 118 8.01 4.86 -9.57
CA GLN A 118 7.47 5.48 -8.36
C GLN A 118 8.14 4.98 -7.08
N ALA A 119 8.42 3.68 -6.98
CA ALA A 119 9.09 3.12 -5.81
C ALA A 119 10.54 3.63 -5.69
N LEU A 120 11.29 3.64 -6.80
CA LEU A 120 12.67 4.13 -6.84
C LEU A 120 12.76 5.61 -6.50
N ASP A 121 11.89 6.45 -7.07
CA ASP A 121 11.80 7.88 -6.71
C ASP A 121 11.38 8.07 -5.25
N GLY A 122 10.50 7.18 -4.76
CA GLY A 122 10.02 7.15 -3.38
C GLY A 122 11.11 6.87 -2.34
N LEU A 123 12.17 6.12 -2.68
CA LEU A 123 13.29 5.84 -1.76
C LEU A 123 13.92 7.15 -1.25
N SER A 124 14.24 8.06 -2.17
CA SER A 124 14.87 9.34 -1.83
C SER A 124 13.89 10.35 -1.23
N GLY A 125 12.62 10.34 -1.65
CA GLY A 125 11.61 11.26 -1.11
C GLY A 125 11.08 10.83 0.27
N ILE A 126 10.41 9.68 0.30
CA ILE A 126 9.70 9.16 1.47
C ILE A 126 10.71 8.65 2.50
N GLY A 127 11.71 7.89 2.07
CA GLY A 127 12.75 7.35 2.96
C GLY A 127 13.50 8.46 3.70
N MET A 128 13.96 9.50 2.98
CA MET A 128 14.65 10.65 3.61
C MET A 128 13.77 11.32 4.67
N GLY A 129 12.51 11.58 4.36
CA GLY A 129 11.60 12.23 5.30
C GLY A 129 11.31 11.39 6.53
N LEU A 130 10.95 10.12 6.34
CA LEU A 130 10.55 9.21 7.42
C LEU A 130 11.74 8.81 8.29
N PHE A 131 12.88 8.44 7.69
CA PHE A 131 13.98 7.84 8.46
C PHE A 131 14.75 8.90 9.25
N THR A 132 14.93 10.10 8.70
CA THR A 132 15.56 11.20 9.46
C THR A 132 14.68 11.68 10.62
N ARG A 133 13.38 11.91 10.38
CA ARG A 133 12.47 12.47 11.41
C ARG A 133 11.94 11.42 12.38
N GLY A 134 11.62 10.23 11.88
CA GLY A 134 11.06 9.13 12.67
C GLY A 134 12.13 8.29 13.34
N LEU A 135 13.23 7.96 12.64
CA LEU A 135 14.27 7.07 13.17
C LEU A 135 15.52 7.81 13.66
N GLY A 136 15.69 9.09 13.31
CA GLY A 136 16.85 9.88 13.70
C GLY A 136 18.11 9.55 12.89
N TRP A 137 17.97 8.90 11.74
CA TRP A 137 19.10 8.58 10.87
C TRP A 137 19.71 9.86 10.29
N SER A 138 21.01 9.82 10.01
CA SER A 138 21.66 10.87 9.21
C SER A 138 21.22 10.77 7.75
N PRO A 139 21.21 11.88 6.99
CA PRO A 139 20.93 11.83 5.56
C PRO A 139 21.83 10.85 4.80
N GLU A 140 23.10 10.76 5.18
CA GLU A 140 24.09 9.86 4.58
C GLU A 140 23.75 8.38 4.82
N GLU A 141 23.29 8.02 6.03
CA GLU A 141 22.82 6.67 6.34
C GLU A 141 21.62 6.29 5.45
N VAL A 142 20.69 7.23 5.23
CA VAL A 142 19.54 7.00 4.36
C VAL A 142 19.95 6.82 2.90
N GLU A 143 20.86 7.65 2.39
CA GLU A 143 21.33 7.53 1.00
C GLU A 143 22.05 6.20 0.75
N LEU A 144 22.90 5.77 1.67
CA LEU A 144 23.57 4.47 1.59
C LEU A 144 22.57 3.32 1.57
N PHE A 145 21.56 3.36 2.46
CA PHE A 145 20.52 2.35 2.50
C PHE A 145 19.66 2.36 1.23
N ASN A 146 19.33 3.54 0.69
CA ASN A 146 18.58 3.66 -0.56
C ASN A 146 19.32 3.04 -1.75
N ILE A 147 20.65 3.16 -1.82
CA ILE A 147 21.46 2.49 -2.85
C ILE A 147 21.30 0.98 -2.73
N GLU A 148 21.40 0.42 -1.53
CA GLU A 148 21.23 -1.01 -1.26
C GLU A 148 19.84 -1.50 -1.68
N VAL A 149 18.79 -0.76 -1.27
CA VAL A 149 17.40 -1.09 -1.63
C VAL A 149 17.17 -0.97 -3.13
N SER A 150 17.68 0.06 -3.80
CA SER A 150 17.50 0.23 -5.25
C SER A 150 18.01 -0.97 -6.05
N SER A 151 19.09 -1.61 -5.59
CA SER A 151 19.66 -2.79 -6.23
C SER A 151 18.66 -3.94 -6.30
N THR A 152 17.78 -4.08 -5.31
CA THR A 152 16.78 -5.15 -5.24
C THR A 152 15.76 -5.10 -6.38
N TYR A 153 15.41 -3.88 -6.84
CA TYR A 153 14.47 -3.68 -7.96
C TYR A 153 15.02 -4.07 -9.33
N HIS A 154 16.33 -4.32 -9.42
CA HIS A 154 16.98 -4.81 -10.65
C HIS A 154 17.09 -6.34 -10.71
N TRP A 155 17.09 -7.03 -9.56
CA TRP A 155 17.36 -8.47 -9.47
C TRP A 155 16.12 -9.34 -9.26
N TYR A 156 15.07 -8.82 -8.62
CA TYR A 156 13.87 -9.62 -8.37
C TYR A 156 12.91 -9.59 -9.57
N SER A 157 12.87 -10.69 -10.32
CA SER A 157 11.82 -10.97 -11.31
C SER A 157 10.63 -11.63 -10.61
N THR A 158 9.85 -10.90 -9.81
CA THR A 158 8.72 -11.48 -9.07
C THR A 158 7.61 -12.00 -10.02
N LEU A 159 7.49 -13.30 -10.31
CA LEU A 159 6.40 -13.94 -11.10
C LEU A 159 5.42 -14.68 -10.13
N ILE A 160 4.14 -15.05 -10.38
CA ILE A 160 3.20 -15.10 -11.53
C ILE A 160 1.74 -15.18 -11.01
N GLU A 161 0.78 -14.78 -11.86
CA GLU A 161 -0.64 -15.19 -11.95
C GLU A 161 -1.36 -15.58 -10.65
N ALA A 162 -1.94 -14.59 -9.96
CA ALA A 162 -3.28 -14.84 -9.44
C ALA A 162 -4.19 -14.83 -10.67
N GLU A 163 -4.93 -15.92 -10.91
CA GLU A 163 -6.07 -15.89 -11.82
C GLU A 163 -6.83 -14.59 -11.57
N ASP A 164 -7.03 -13.81 -12.63
CA ASP A 164 -7.84 -12.62 -12.56
C ASP A 164 -9.27 -13.06 -12.15
N PRO A 165 -9.77 -12.71 -10.95
CA PRO A 165 -11.13 -13.08 -10.56
C PRO A 165 -12.19 -12.40 -11.46
N TRP A 166 -11.79 -11.50 -12.36
CA TRP A 166 -12.63 -10.86 -13.38
C TRP A 166 -12.60 -11.56 -14.75
N THR A 167 -11.94 -12.72 -14.89
CA THR A 167 -12.02 -13.58 -16.09
C THR A 167 -13.07 -14.69 -16.02
N LYS A 168 -14.23 -14.39 -15.41
CA LYS A 168 -15.50 -15.11 -15.65
C LYS A 168 -16.66 -14.14 -15.83
#